data_AF-A0A347TJN5-F1
#
_entry.id   AF-A0A347TJN5-F1
#
_cell.length_a   1.000
_cell.length_b   1.000
_cell.length_c   1.000
_cell.angle_alpha   90.00
_cell.angle_beta   90.00
_cell.angle_gamma   90.00
#
_symmetry.space_group_name_H-M   'P 1'
#
loop_
_entity.id
_entity.type
_entity.pdbx_description
1 polymer ?
#
loop_
_entity_poly.entity_id
_entity_poly.type
_entity_poly.pdbx_seq_one_letter_code
_entity_poly.pdbx_strand_id
1 'polypeptide(L)'
;MQLRGITIDFDDRKTCGLLPDLCLEWDEKSEELEDNQSLIDYWENNMEKVLSKTDKIVSGNIGSKAVVYSANEEAISIIRDTFKDLDLASIEYEDIAKCERCLKYDYLDKNFISPFK
;
A
#
# COMPACT_ATOMS: atom_id res chain seq x y z
N MET A 1 -17.29 -6.39 0.53
CA MET A 1 -17.39 -5.01 1.09
C MET A 1 -16.32 -4.17 0.43
N GLN A 2 -16.67 -3.05 -0.19
CA GLN A 2 -15.72 -2.24 -0.94
C GLN A 2 -14.83 -1.38 -0.03
N LEU A 3 -13.53 -1.42 -0.27
CA LEU A 3 -12.53 -0.56 0.36
C LEU A 3 -11.94 0.40 -0.67
N ARG A 4 -11.42 1.53 -0.21
CA ARG A 4 -10.70 2.51 -1.03
C ARG A 4 -9.32 2.80 -0.44
N GLY A 5 -8.33 2.99 -1.30
CA GLY A 5 -6.95 3.03 -0.87
C GLY A 5 -5.93 3.09 -1.99
N ILE A 6 -4.70 2.70 -1.68
CA ILE A 6 -3.55 2.76 -2.58
C ILE A 6 -2.96 1.37 -2.77
N THR A 7 -2.46 1.13 -3.97
CA THR A 7 -1.64 -0.03 -4.31
C THR A 7 -0.39 0.43 -5.04
N ILE A 8 0.77 -0.05 -4.60
CA ILE A 8 2.04 0.09 -5.31
C ILE A 8 2.50 -1.30 -5.72
N ASP A 9 2.81 -1.45 -7.01
CA ASP A 9 3.37 -2.68 -7.56
C ASP A 9 4.89 -2.51 -7.66
N PHE A 10 5.65 -3.24 -6.84
CA PHE A 10 7.11 -3.20 -6.84
C PHE A 10 7.72 -4.09 -7.94
N ASP A 11 6.93 -4.90 -8.66
CA ASP A 11 7.42 -5.68 -9.80
C ASP A 11 7.09 -5.02 -11.14
N ASP A 12 6.12 -4.09 -11.15
CA ASP A 12 5.70 -3.42 -12.39
C ASP A 12 6.34 -2.04 -12.51
N ARG A 13 7.28 -1.91 -13.45
CA ARG A 13 7.87 -0.61 -13.85
C ARG A 13 6.84 0.45 -14.23
N LYS A 14 5.59 0.09 -14.56
CA LYS A 14 4.51 1.07 -14.78
C LYS A 14 4.22 1.92 -13.54
N THR A 15 4.56 1.44 -12.34
CA THR A 15 4.53 2.24 -11.11
C THR A 15 5.38 3.50 -11.23
N CYS A 16 6.49 3.46 -11.96
CA CYS A 16 7.29 4.65 -12.26
C CYS A 16 6.58 5.65 -13.18
N GLY A 17 5.55 5.23 -13.92
CA GLY A 17 4.69 6.17 -14.65
C GLY A 17 3.79 7.00 -13.74
N LEU A 18 3.49 6.50 -12.53
CA LEU A 18 2.72 7.20 -11.51
C LEU A 18 3.61 8.08 -10.64
N LEU A 19 4.83 7.62 -10.35
CA LEU A 19 5.81 8.29 -9.50
C LEU A 19 7.17 8.44 -10.22
N PRO A 20 7.23 9.20 -11.33
CA PRO A 20 8.43 9.27 -12.18
C PRO A 20 9.65 9.79 -11.45
N ASP A 21 9.47 10.76 -10.56
CA ASP A 21 10.55 11.37 -9.79
C ASP A 21 11.28 10.35 -8.89
N LEU A 22 10.58 9.30 -8.44
CA LEU A 22 11.16 8.25 -7.58
C LEU A 22 11.93 7.19 -8.37
N CYS A 23 11.84 7.20 -9.70
CA CYS A 23 12.50 6.22 -10.56
C CYS A 23 13.56 6.86 -11.48
N LEU A 24 13.86 8.15 -11.33
CA LEU A 24 14.80 8.87 -12.20
C LEU A 24 16.21 8.27 -12.23
N GLU A 25 16.68 7.78 -11.08
CA GLU A 25 18.02 7.20 -10.91
C GLU A 25 18.00 5.65 -10.95
N TRP A 26 16.83 5.05 -11.17
CA TRP A 26 16.71 3.59 -11.20
C TRP A 26 17.14 3.04 -12.56
N ASP A 27 18.03 2.04 -12.55
CA ASP A 27 18.57 1.43 -13.76
C ASP A 27 17.43 0.77 -14.55
N GLU A 28 17.05 1.40 -15.66
CA GLU A 28 16.03 0.96 -16.60
C GLU A 28 16.26 -0.44 -17.19
N LYS A 29 17.44 -1.04 -16.96
CA LYS A 29 17.75 -2.44 -17.31
C LYS A 29 17.31 -3.46 -16.26
N SER A 30 17.01 -3.03 -15.04
CA SER A 30 16.31 -3.88 -14.07
C SER A 30 14.84 -4.00 -14.48
N GLU A 31 14.23 -5.17 -14.32
CA GLU A 31 12.79 -5.34 -14.59
C GLU A 31 11.94 -5.12 -13.32
N GLU A 32 12.55 -5.15 -12.13
CA GLU A 32 11.88 -5.15 -10.82
C GLU A 32 12.26 -3.91 -9.98
N LEU A 33 11.26 -3.24 -9.42
CA LEU A 33 11.41 -2.08 -8.53
C LEU A 33 11.60 -2.46 -7.06
N GLU A 34 11.67 -3.75 -6.73
CA GLU A 34 11.87 -4.24 -5.36
C GLU A 34 13.15 -3.69 -4.71
N ASP A 35 14.17 -3.36 -5.51
CA ASP A 35 15.43 -2.74 -5.07
C ASP A 35 15.43 -1.20 -5.18
N ASN A 36 14.33 -0.58 -5.65
CA ASN A 36 14.24 0.88 -5.73
C ASN A 36 14.03 1.49 -4.34
N GLN A 37 15.12 1.79 -3.65
CA GLN A 37 15.11 2.35 -2.30
C GLN A 37 14.27 3.64 -2.19
N SER A 38 14.23 4.48 -3.22
CA SER A 38 13.44 5.72 -3.18
C SER A 38 11.93 5.43 -3.15
N LEU A 39 11.49 4.43 -3.91
CA LEU A 39 10.10 3.99 -3.92
C LEU A 39 9.73 3.27 -2.62
N ILE A 40 10.63 2.44 -2.08
CA ILE A 40 10.47 1.77 -0.79
C ILE A 40 10.34 2.82 0.33
N ASP A 41 11.26 3.77 0.40
CA ASP A 41 11.26 4.84 1.39
C ASP A 41 9.99 5.69 1.28
N TYR A 42 9.54 6.00 0.06
CA TYR A 42 8.28 6.70 -0.15
C TYR A 42 7.10 5.93 0.45
N TRP A 43 7.01 4.62 0.19
CA TRP A 43 5.94 3.79 0.72
C TRP A 43 6.00 3.71 2.25
N GLU A 44 7.14 3.37 2.82
CA GLU A 44 7.29 3.19 4.27
C GLU A 44 7.03 4.48 5.05
N ASN A 45 7.62 5.61 4.62
CA ASN A 45 7.41 6.90 5.28
C ASN A 45 5.94 7.34 5.24
N ASN A 46 5.23 7.05 4.15
CA ASN A 46 3.80 7.39 4.06
C ASN A 46 2.94 6.42 4.86
N MET A 47 3.28 5.13 4.90
CA MET A 47 2.61 4.17 5.76
C MET A 47 2.74 4.52 7.25
N GLU A 48 3.92 4.94 7.71
CA GLU A 48 4.11 5.42 9.09
C GLU A 48 3.21 6.63 9.40
N LYS A 49 3.12 7.59 8.48
CA LYS A 49 2.22 8.75 8.64
C LYS A 49 0.76 8.34 8.73
N VAL A 50 0.30 7.40 7.91
CA VAL A 50 -1.09 6.89 7.97
C VAL A 50 -1.33 6.21 9.32
N LEU A 51 -0.45 5.28 9.71
CA LEU A 51 -0.56 4.52 10.96
C LEU A 51 -0.48 5.42 12.21
N SER A 52 0.24 6.54 12.14
CA SER A 52 0.28 7.53 13.23
C SER A 52 -1.07 8.25 13.45
N LYS A 53 -1.96 8.23 12.46
CA LYS A 53 -3.24 8.94 12.47
C LYS A 53 -4.44 8.02 12.59
N THR A 54 -4.34 6.78 12.11
CA THR A 54 -5.46 5.85 12.13
C THR A 54 -5.01 4.39 12.10
N ASP A 55 -5.72 3.56 12.86
CA ASP A 55 -5.64 2.10 12.85
C ASP A 55 -6.76 1.45 12.02
N LYS A 56 -7.70 2.25 11.47
CA LYS A 56 -8.86 1.79 10.72
C LYS A 56 -8.52 1.47 9.26
N ILE A 57 -7.43 0.74 9.05
CA ILE A 57 -6.93 0.37 7.73
C ILE A 57 -6.70 -1.14 7.63
N VAL A 58 -6.78 -1.63 6.41
CA VAL A 58 -6.26 -2.94 6.00
C VAL A 58 -4.98 -2.66 5.24
N SER A 59 -3.85 -3.21 5.67
CA SER A 59 -2.57 -3.03 4.96
C SER A 59 -1.75 -4.31 4.93
N GLY A 60 -0.91 -4.45 3.92
CA GLY A 60 -0.16 -5.68 3.65
C GLY A 60 0.39 -5.73 2.24
N ASN A 61 0.68 -6.93 1.75
CA ASN A 61 1.10 -7.19 0.38
C ASN A 61 0.20 -8.24 -0.29
N ILE A 62 -0.27 -8.01 -1.51
CA ILE A 62 -1.01 -8.99 -2.32
C ILE A 62 -0.10 -9.41 -3.48
N GLY A 63 0.60 -10.54 -3.32
CA GLY A 63 1.75 -10.85 -4.17
C GLY A 63 2.88 -9.86 -3.89
N SER A 64 3.44 -9.25 -4.93
CA SER A 64 4.44 -8.18 -4.86
C SER A 64 3.84 -6.77 -4.70
N LYS A 65 2.51 -6.66 -4.67
CA LYS A 65 1.83 -5.37 -4.54
C LYS A 65 1.65 -4.99 -3.08
N ALA A 66 2.24 -3.88 -2.65
CA ALA A 66 1.94 -3.32 -1.34
C ALA A 66 0.60 -2.57 -1.36
N VAL A 67 -0.21 -2.76 -0.33
CA VAL A 67 -1.58 -2.25 -0.26
C VAL A 67 -1.89 -1.58 1.06
N VAL A 68 -2.70 -0.52 0.99
CA VAL A 68 -3.33 0.15 2.14
C VAL A 68 -4.72 0.63 1.76
N TYR A 69 -5.73 0.13 2.45
CA TYR A 69 -7.14 0.34 2.11
C TYR A 69 -7.99 0.55 3.36
N SER A 70 -9.15 1.19 3.20
CA SER A 70 -10.13 1.32 4.28
C SER A 70 -11.55 1.47 3.72
N ALA A 71 -12.56 1.11 4.52
CA ALA A 71 -13.96 1.49 4.32
C ALA A 71 -14.39 2.64 5.28
N ASN A 72 -13.46 3.18 6.07
CA ASN A 72 -13.73 4.31 6.95
C ASN A 72 -13.37 5.62 6.22
N GLU A 73 -14.35 6.50 6.02
CA GLU A 73 -14.18 7.76 5.25
C GLU A 73 -13.06 8.67 5.78
N GLU A 74 -12.88 8.73 7.11
CA GLU A 74 -11.80 9.51 7.72
C GLU A 74 -10.42 8.91 7.39
N ALA A 75 -10.27 7.59 7.54
CA ALA A 75 -9.05 6.88 7.14
C ALA A 75 -8.78 6.98 5.64
N ILE A 76 -9.82 6.91 4.79
CA ILE A 76 -9.70 7.10 3.34
C ILE A 76 -9.17 8.51 3.02
N SER A 77 -9.66 9.54 3.74
CA SER A 77 -9.13 10.89 3.55
C SER A 77 -7.67 10.99 3.99
N ILE A 78 -7.30 10.39 5.12
CA ILE A 78 -5.91 10.34 5.58
C ILE A 78 -4.99 9.68 4.56
N ILE A 79 -5.42 8.54 3.98
CA ILE A 79 -4.66 7.84 2.93
C ILE A 79 -4.48 8.76 1.73
N ARG A 80 -5.55 9.37 1.22
CA ARG A 80 -5.51 10.31 0.08
C ARG A 80 -4.59 11.49 0.32
N ASP A 81 -4.67 12.12 1.49
CA ASP A 81 -3.88 13.31 1.80
C ASP A 81 -2.39 12.96 1.98
N THR A 82 -2.10 11.73 2.45
CA THR A 82 -0.73 11.24 2.64
C THR A 82 -0.10 10.81 1.31
N PHE A 83 -0.84 10.05 0.49
CA PHE A 83 -0.44 9.60 -0.84
C PHE A 83 -1.01 10.52 -1.93
N LYS A 84 -0.84 11.83 -1.76
CA LYS A 84 -1.42 12.86 -2.65
C LYS A 84 -1.01 12.75 -4.12
N ASP A 85 0.10 12.05 -4.39
CA ASP A 85 0.66 11.87 -5.73
C ASP A 85 0.06 10.66 -6.45
N LEU A 86 -0.81 9.88 -5.77
CA LEU A 86 -1.45 8.68 -6.28
C LEU A 86 -2.98 8.77 -6.21
N ASP A 87 -3.64 8.20 -7.20
CA ASP A 87 -5.10 8.08 -7.22
C ASP A 87 -5.58 6.92 -6.34
N LEU A 88 -6.69 7.14 -5.64
CA LEU A 88 -7.33 6.08 -4.88
C LEU A 88 -7.96 5.03 -5.80
N ALA A 89 -7.59 3.77 -5.58
CA ALA A 89 -8.24 2.62 -6.18
C ALA A 89 -9.33 2.06 -5.25
N SER A 90 -10.21 1.21 -5.79
CA SER A 90 -11.21 0.47 -5.03
C SER A 90 -10.99 -1.02 -5.19
N ILE A 91 -11.20 -1.78 -4.11
CA ILE A 91 -11.08 -3.24 -4.08
C ILE A 91 -12.17 -3.82 -3.18
N GLU A 92 -12.65 -5.02 -3.46
CA GLU A 92 -13.46 -5.74 -2.48
C GLU A 92 -12.57 -6.33 -1.38
N TYR A 93 -12.97 -6.18 -0.13
CA TYR A 93 -12.27 -6.78 1.01
C TYR A 93 -12.08 -8.29 0.86
N GLU A 94 -12.98 -8.97 0.16
CA GLU A 94 -12.89 -10.40 -0.13
C GLU A 94 -11.81 -10.74 -1.17
N ASP A 95 -11.46 -9.77 -2.03
CA ASP A 95 -10.41 -9.88 -3.05
C ASP A 95 -9.02 -9.57 -2.50
N ILE A 96 -8.94 -8.87 -1.36
CA ILE A 96 -7.73 -8.83 -0.56
C ILE A 96 -7.51 -10.26 -0.08
N ALA A 97 -6.63 -10.97 -0.79
CA ALA A 97 -6.37 -12.37 -0.52
C ALA A 97 -6.18 -12.53 0.98
N LYS A 98 -7.06 -13.30 1.62
CA LYS A 98 -6.90 -13.80 3.01
C LYS A 98 -5.73 -14.80 3.06
N CYS A 99 -4.64 -14.44 2.42
CA CYS A 99 -3.34 -15.00 2.64
C CYS A 99 -3.00 -14.68 4.09
N GLU A 100 -2.94 -15.72 4.92
CA GLU A 100 -2.68 -15.63 6.37
C GLU A 100 -1.40 -14.85 6.71
N ARG A 101 -0.52 -14.61 5.72
CA ARG A 101 0.78 -13.95 5.88
C ARG A 101 0.92 -12.59 5.23
N CYS A 102 -0.09 -12.17 4.47
CA CYS A 102 0.01 -11.04 3.57
C CYS A 102 -0.38 -9.72 4.24
N LEU A 103 -1.35 -9.78 5.16
CA LEU A 103 -1.81 -8.62 5.91
C LEU A 103 -0.90 -8.34 7.11
N LYS A 104 -0.67 -7.06 7.37
CA LYS A 104 0.02 -6.51 8.54
C LYS A 104 -0.95 -5.87 9.52
N TYR A 105 -2.02 -5.25 9.01
CA TYR A 105 -3.10 -4.67 9.81
C TYR A 105 -4.44 -5.03 9.17
N ASP A 106 -5.41 -5.39 10.01
CA ASP A 106 -6.79 -5.62 9.58
C ASP A 106 -7.75 -5.17 10.69
N TYR A 107 -8.35 -3.99 10.51
CA TYR A 107 -9.31 -3.44 11.48
C TYR A 107 -10.70 -4.07 11.38
N LEU A 108 -10.95 -4.86 10.33
CA LEU A 108 -12.22 -5.53 10.07
C LEU A 108 -12.26 -6.92 10.71
N ASP A 109 -11.11 -7.51 10.99
CA ASP A 109 -10.98 -8.75 11.76
C ASP A 109 -10.43 -8.51 13.18
N LYS A 110 -11.31 -8.64 14.18
CA LYS A 110 -10.97 -8.48 15.60
C LYS A 110 -10.01 -9.54 16.14
N ASN A 111 -9.90 -10.68 15.47
CA ASN A 111 -8.99 -11.76 15.85
C ASN A 111 -7.71 -11.76 15.01
N PHE A 112 -7.49 -10.71 14.21
CA PHE A 112 -6.33 -10.61 13.37
C PHE A 112 -5.04 -10.60 14.20
N ILE A 113 -4.13 -11.51 13.88
CA ILE A 113 -2.79 -11.58 14.47
C ILE A 113 -1.81 -11.32 13.34
N SER A 114 -1.08 -10.21 13.41
CA SER A 114 -0.02 -9.93 12.45
C SER A 114 1.01 -11.08 12.45
N PRO A 115 1.36 -11.62 11.28
CA PRO A 115 2.38 -12.66 11.14
C PRO A 115 3.80 -12.11 11.36
N PHE A 116 3.97 -10.78 11.36
CA PHE A 116 5.24 -10.10 11.63
C PHE A 116 5.25 -9.67 13.09
N LYS A 117 6.16 -10.26 13.88
CA LYS A 117 6.34 -10.03 15.32
C LYS A 117 7.79 -9.67 15.61
#